data_AF-A0A661C5Q2-F1
#
_entry.id   AF-A0A661C5Q2-F1
#
_cell.length_a   1.000
_cell.length_b   1.000
_cell.length_c   1.000
_cell.angle_alpha   90.00
_cell.angle_beta   90.00
_cell.angle_gamma   90.00
#
_symmetry.space_group_name_H-M   'P 1'
#
loop_
_entity.id
_entity.type
_entity.pdbx_description
1 polymer ?
#
loop_
_entity_poly.entity_id
_entity_poly.type
_entity_poly.pdbx_seq_one_letter_code
_entity_poly.pdbx_strand_id
1 'polypeptide(L)'
;MRKFSATTLTIFITLVSFTVTAESGHSAQPSNSKYRTWIEQMKQAPRGPFANIRWYCSDGTVLPPKAYACKDHGGGVQHGQRNDQTRTLREKGYWIANFLAGVDAKTEVAREDFQDRYNQLLIEKFLIIIDDGWIMRKAQFYRGAFQEEDEREGARKLLTEMAAQAEWIGLRYPALRIGVRLL
;
A
#
# COMPACT_ATOMS: atom_id res chain seq x y z
N MET A 1 45.27 7.95 75.51
CA MET A 1 45.57 6.84 74.57
C MET A 1 44.27 6.22 74.11
N ARG A 2 43.92 6.36 72.82
CA ARG A 2 42.98 5.48 72.07
C ARG A 2 43.10 5.87 70.60
N LYS A 3 43.78 5.02 69.82
CA LYS A 3 43.96 5.17 68.37
C LYS A 3 42.69 4.64 67.70
N PHE A 4 42.00 5.45 66.91
CA PHE A 4 40.94 4.99 66.03
C PHE A 4 41.52 4.74 64.64
N SER A 5 41.53 3.48 64.24
CA SER A 5 41.92 3.00 62.91
C SER A 5 40.67 3.00 62.03
N ALA A 6 40.66 3.77 60.95
CA ALA A 6 39.58 3.76 59.97
C ALA A 6 39.91 2.72 58.89
N THR A 7 39.25 1.56 58.96
CA THR A 7 39.33 0.48 57.97
C THR A 7 38.54 0.88 56.72
N THR A 8 39.20 1.00 55.59
CA THR A 8 38.56 1.31 54.29
C THR A 8 37.79 0.08 53.79
N LEU A 9 36.46 0.21 53.64
CA LEU A 9 35.59 -0.82 53.08
C LEU A 9 35.49 -0.63 51.56
N THR A 10 36.18 -1.47 50.79
CA THR A 10 36.13 -1.45 49.33
C THR A 10 34.89 -2.21 48.85
N ILE A 11 33.89 -1.50 48.33
CA ILE A 11 32.69 -2.08 47.73
C ILE A 11 33.03 -2.51 46.30
N PHE A 12 33.02 -3.82 46.03
CA PHE A 12 33.14 -4.39 44.69
C PHE A 12 31.76 -4.37 44.01
N ILE A 13 31.53 -3.42 43.11
CA ILE A 13 30.34 -3.38 42.26
C ILE A 13 30.58 -4.33 41.08
N THR A 14 30.02 -5.55 41.15
CA THR A 14 29.94 -6.46 40.01
C THR A 14 28.86 -5.97 39.05
N LEU A 15 29.28 -5.33 37.96
CA LEU A 15 28.44 -4.92 36.85
C LEU A 15 28.05 -6.17 36.04
N VAL A 16 26.86 -6.73 36.29
CA VAL A 16 26.30 -7.81 35.47
C VAL A 16 25.71 -7.17 34.21
N SER A 17 26.46 -7.21 33.12
CA SER A 17 25.98 -6.80 31.79
C SER A 17 24.97 -7.82 31.27
N PHE A 18 23.68 -7.51 31.39
CA PHE A 18 22.61 -8.30 30.78
C PHE A 18 22.55 -7.94 29.28
N THR A 19 23.21 -8.75 28.45
CA THR A 19 23.09 -8.62 26.99
C THR A 19 21.74 -9.20 26.57
N VAL A 20 20.75 -8.34 26.34
CA VAL A 20 19.49 -8.71 25.70
C VAL A 20 19.78 -8.99 24.22
N THR A 21 19.89 -10.26 23.85
CA THR A 21 19.87 -10.68 22.45
C THR A 21 18.43 -10.58 21.95
N ALA A 22 18.13 -9.53 21.19
CA ALA A 22 16.87 -9.45 20.45
C ALA A 22 16.90 -10.45 19.29
N GLU A 23 16.34 -11.64 19.50
CA GLU A 23 16.08 -12.58 18.42
C GLU A 23 14.99 -12.02 17.51
N SER A 24 15.41 -11.40 16.41
CA SER A 24 14.54 -11.03 15.32
C SER A 24 14.20 -12.28 14.51
N GLY A 25 13.28 -13.09 15.03
CA GLY A 25 12.68 -14.23 14.33
C GLY A 25 11.72 -13.78 13.23
N HIS A 26 12.20 -13.00 12.25
CA HIS A 26 11.50 -12.88 10.97
C HIS A 26 11.99 -14.02 10.09
N SER A 27 11.22 -15.11 10.02
CA SER A 27 11.39 -16.08 8.95
C SER A 27 11.18 -15.35 7.63
N ALA A 28 12.25 -15.06 6.90
CA ALA A 28 12.13 -14.60 5.53
C ALA A 28 11.34 -15.68 4.78
N GLN A 29 10.08 -15.38 4.42
CA GLN A 29 9.28 -16.28 3.60
C GLN A 29 10.14 -16.67 2.39
N PRO A 30 10.16 -17.95 1.98
CA PRO A 30 10.93 -18.37 0.82
C PRO A 30 10.56 -17.48 -0.35
N SER A 31 11.55 -16.68 -0.71
CA SER A 31 11.64 -15.83 -1.88
C SER A 31 10.89 -16.50 -3.05
N ASN A 32 9.68 -16.05 -3.39
CA ASN A 32 8.93 -16.65 -4.49
C ASN A 32 9.54 -16.14 -5.81
N SER A 33 10.53 -16.87 -6.32
CA SER A 33 11.29 -16.51 -7.52
C SER A 33 10.37 -16.23 -8.72
N LYS A 34 9.26 -16.97 -8.82
CA LYS A 34 8.21 -16.75 -9.82
C LYS A 34 7.59 -15.36 -9.73
N TYR A 35 7.24 -14.89 -8.53
CA TYR A 35 6.64 -13.57 -8.34
C TYR A 35 7.61 -12.44 -8.64
N ARG A 36 8.89 -12.59 -8.29
CA ARG A 36 9.90 -11.61 -8.69
C ARG A 36 10.02 -11.51 -10.21
N THR A 37 10.04 -12.65 -10.90
CA THR A 37 10.03 -12.66 -12.37
C THR A 37 8.80 -11.95 -12.93
N TRP A 38 7.61 -12.16 -12.35
CA TRP A 38 6.40 -11.45 -12.77
C TRP A 38 6.46 -9.95 -12.55
N ILE A 39 6.98 -9.50 -11.39
CA ILE A 39 7.17 -8.06 -11.14
C ILE A 39 8.10 -7.46 -12.19
N GLU A 40 9.25 -8.08 -12.47
CA GLU A 40 10.16 -7.57 -13.51
C GLU A 40 9.51 -7.56 -14.91
N GLN A 41 8.71 -8.57 -15.24
CA GLN A 41 7.94 -8.58 -16.49
C GLN A 41 6.95 -7.42 -16.56
N MET A 42 6.23 -7.14 -15.47
CA MET A 42 5.29 -6.01 -15.39
C MET A 42 6.03 -4.68 -15.54
N LYS A 43 7.20 -4.49 -14.91
CA LYS A 43 7.99 -3.26 -15.06
C LYS A 43 8.37 -2.98 -16.52
N GLN A 44 8.60 -4.03 -17.33
CA GLN A 44 9.02 -3.91 -18.73
C GLN A 44 7.86 -3.94 -19.73
N ALA A 45 6.68 -4.42 -19.35
CA ALA A 45 5.55 -4.56 -20.26
C ALA A 45 4.91 -3.19 -20.60
N PRO A 46 4.58 -2.91 -21.88
CA PRO A 46 3.95 -1.63 -22.26
C PRO A 46 2.65 -1.31 -21.52
N ARG A 47 1.90 -2.35 -21.10
CA ARG A 47 0.67 -2.23 -20.31
C ARG A 47 0.88 -2.51 -18.82
N GLY A 48 2.12 -2.75 -18.41
CA GLY A 48 2.50 -3.15 -17.06
C GLY A 48 1.65 -4.28 -16.47
N PRO A 49 1.01 -4.07 -15.31
CA PRO A 49 0.18 -5.09 -14.66
C PRO A 49 -1.22 -5.27 -15.30
N PHE A 50 -1.51 -4.62 -16.42
CA PHE A 50 -2.85 -4.62 -17.02
C PHE A 50 -2.94 -5.45 -18.31
N ALA A 51 -4.10 -6.08 -18.51
CA ALA A 51 -4.43 -6.83 -19.71
C ALA A 51 -4.97 -5.92 -20.82
N ASN A 52 -5.96 -5.08 -20.47
CA ASN A 52 -6.65 -4.14 -21.34
C ASN A 52 -7.27 -2.99 -20.51
N ILE A 53 -7.97 -2.07 -21.15
CA ILE A 53 -8.78 -1.04 -20.48
C ILE A 53 -10.24 -1.48 -20.49
N ARG A 54 -10.96 -1.21 -19.40
CA ARG A 54 -12.39 -1.48 -19.27
C ARG A 54 -13.10 -0.31 -18.61
N TRP A 55 -14.41 -0.24 -18.88
CA TRP A 55 -15.35 0.54 -18.08
C TRP A 55 -15.96 -0.34 -17.01
N TYR A 56 -16.01 0.18 -15.79
CA TYR A 56 -16.62 -0.44 -14.63
C TYR A 56 -17.82 0.42 -14.23
N CYS A 57 -19.03 -0.05 -14.56
CA CYS A 57 -20.26 0.71 -14.37
C CYS A 57 -20.80 0.56 -12.96
N SER A 58 -21.61 1.54 -12.54
CA SER A 58 -22.20 1.60 -11.19
C SER A 58 -23.11 0.41 -10.87
N ASP A 59 -23.70 -0.22 -11.88
CA ASP A 59 -24.53 -1.43 -11.74
C ASP A 59 -23.71 -2.74 -11.69
N GLY A 60 -22.38 -2.66 -11.75
CA GLY A 60 -21.45 -3.81 -11.76
C GLY A 60 -21.11 -4.34 -13.15
N THR A 61 -21.72 -3.82 -14.21
CA THR A 61 -21.41 -4.22 -15.59
C THR A 61 -19.98 -3.79 -15.97
N VAL A 62 -19.23 -4.68 -16.63
CA VAL A 62 -17.89 -4.39 -17.14
C VAL A 62 -17.91 -4.36 -18.68
N LEU A 63 -17.61 -3.20 -19.26
CA LEU A 63 -17.74 -2.94 -20.69
C LEU A 63 -16.40 -2.64 -21.37
N PRO A 64 -16.29 -2.85 -22.70
CA PRO A 64 -15.14 -2.40 -23.48
C PRO A 64 -14.93 -0.87 -23.39
N PRO A 65 -13.72 -0.35 -23.71
CA PRO A 65 -13.37 1.08 -23.64
C PRO A 65 -14.00 1.88 -24.78
N LYS A 66 -15.32 2.07 -24.74
CA LYS A 66 -16.11 2.87 -25.69
C LYS A 66 -16.59 4.15 -25.02
N ALA A 67 -16.65 5.25 -25.77
CA ALA A 67 -17.25 6.49 -25.30
C ALA A 67 -18.68 6.23 -24.78
N TYR A 68 -19.00 6.80 -23.61
CA TYR A 68 -20.30 6.68 -22.95
C TYR A 68 -20.74 5.24 -22.63
N ALA A 69 -19.80 4.29 -22.49
CA ALA A 69 -20.12 2.88 -22.25
C ALA A 69 -21.10 2.67 -21.07
N CYS A 70 -20.91 3.39 -19.96
CA CYS A 70 -21.76 3.24 -18.78
C CYS A 70 -22.93 4.24 -18.70
N LYS A 71 -23.27 4.98 -19.78
CA LYS A 71 -24.33 5.99 -19.73
C LYS A 71 -25.67 5.41 -19.28
N ASP A 72 -26.03 4.25 -19.82
CA ASP A 72 -27.29 3.57 -19.49
C ASP A 72 -27.17 2.68 -18.24
N HIS A 73 -26.00 2.69 -17.59
CA HIS A 73 -25.64 1.87 -16.42
C HIS A 73 -25.36 2.72 -15.16
N GLY A 74 -25.86 3.97 -15.13
CA GLY A 74 -25.68 4.87 -13.99
C GLY A 74 -24.28 5.47 -13.86
N GLY A 75 -23.55 5.59 -14.98
CA GLY A 75 -22.16 6.05 -14.98
C GLY A 75 -21.17 4.96 -14.57
N GLY A 76 -19.89 5.32 -14.51
CA GLY A 76 -18.83 4.38 -14.17
C GLY A 76 -17.47 5.04 -14.24
N VAL A 77 -16.44 4.23 -14.02
CA VAL A 77 -15.03 4.66 -14.12
C VAL A 77 -14.30 3.80 -15.14
N GLN A 78 -13.33 4.40 -15.82
CA GLN A 78 -12.46 3.70 -16.75
C GLN A 78 -11.09 3.50 -16.12
N HIS A 79 -10.62 2.25 -16.08
CA HIS A 79 -9.25 1.96 -15.68
C HIS A 79 -8.73 0.65 -16.28
N GLY A 80 -7.46 0.35 -16.03
CA GLY A 80 -6.82 -0.89 -16.48
C GLY A 80 -7.44 -2.12 -15.80
N GLN A 81 -7.80 -3.13 -16.60
CA GLN A 81 -8.13 -4.45 -16.08
C GLN A 81 -6.84 -5.16 -15.70
N ARG A 82 -6.70 -5.55 -14.43
CA ARG A 82 -5.56 -6.34 -13.93
C ARG A 82 -5.42 -7.64 -14.69
N ASN A 83 -4.20 -7.98 -15.10
CA ASN A 83 -3.90 -9.25 -15.76
C ASN A 83 -3.89 -10.43 -14.76
N ASP A 84 -3.77 -11.66 -15.27
CA ASP A 84 -3.84 -12.89 -14.48
C ASP A 84 -2.78 -12.95 -13.39
N GLN A 85 -1.53 -12.58 -13.72
CA GLN A 85 -0.43 -12.54 -12.76
C GLN A 85 -0.74 -11.57 -11.61
N THR A 86 -1.26 -10.39 -11.92
CA THR A 86 -1.65 -9.37 -10.93
C THR A 86 -2.79 -9.86 -10.05
N ARG A 87 -3.79 -10.54 -10.63
CA ARG A 87 -4.89 -11.15 -9.85
C ARG A 87 -4.37 -12.22 -8.91
N THR A 88 -3.52 -13.13 -9.38
CA THR A 88 -2.89 -14.16 -8.55
C THR A 88 -2.05 -13.56 -7.42
N LEU A 89 -1.29 -12.49 -7.66
CA LEU A 89 -0.53 -11.81 -6.61
C LEU A 89 -1.45 -11.23 -5.52
N ARG A 90 -2.55 -10.58 -5.92
CA ARG A 90 -3.54 -10.03 -4.98
C ARG A 90 -4.25 -11.10 -4.17
N GLU A 91 -4.59 -12.24 -4.77
CA GLU A 91 -5.12 -13.43 -4.08
C GLU A 91 -4.16 -14.01 -3.03
N LYS A 92 -2.87 -13.67 -3.12
CA LYS A 92 -1.83 -14.05 -2.15
C LYS A 92 -1.46 -12.93 -1.18
N GLY A 93 -2.25 -11.85 -1.14
CA GLY A 93 -2.06 -10.73 -0.22
C GLY A 93 -1.10 -9.64 -0.71
N TYR A 94 -0.64 -9.71 -1.97
CA TYR A 94 0.18 -8.64 -2.57
C TYR A 94 -0.73 -7.66 -3.32
N TRP A 95 -1.12 -6.59 -2.63
CA TRP A 95 -1.99 -5.53 -3.14
C TRP A 95 -1.22 -4.56 -4.05
N ILE A 96 -1.00 -4.99 -5.29
CA ILE A 96 -0.38 -4.20 -6.36
C ILE A 96 -1.39 -3.81 -7.44
N ALA A 97 -1.04 -2.83 -8.25
CA ALA A 97 -1.91 -2.20 -9.25
C ALA A 97 -3.22 -1.69 -8.62
N ASN A 98 -3.08 -0.85 -7.60
CA ASN A 98 -4.22 -0.28 -6.88
C ASN A 98 -4.81 0.89 -7.67
N PHE A 99 -6.14 1.01 -7.55
CA PHE A 99 -6.92 2.10 -8.11
C PHE A 99 -7.73 2.72 -6.99
N LEU A 100 -7.83 4.04 -7.00
CA LEU A 100 -8.76 4.79 -6.16
C LEU A 100 -9.99 5.21 -6.96
N ALA A 101 -9.92 5.21 -8.29
CA ALA A 101 -11.07 5.45 -9.15
C ALA A 101 -12.23 4.50 -8.80
N GLY A 102 -13.38 5.09 -8.45
CA GLY A 102 -14.59 4.34 -8.09
C GLY A 102 -14.57 3.66 -6.73
N VAL A 103 -13.63 4.00 -5.83
CA VAL A 103 -13.59 3.44 -4.48
C VAL A 103 -14.88 3.79 -3.70
N ASP A 104 -15.48 2.77 -3.09
CA ASP A 104 -16.45 2.98 -2.00
C ASP A 104 -15.66 3.13 -0.70
N ALA A 105 -15.34 4.39 -0.38
CA ALA A 105 -14.50 4.73 0.77
C ALA A 105 -15.03 4.16 2.09
N LYS A 106 -16.36 4.21 2.30
CA LYS A 106 -16.97 3.72 3.53
C LYS A 106 -16.81 2.20 3.64
N THR A 107 -17.09 1.48 2.55
CA THR A 107 -16.92 0.03 2.52
C THR A 107 -15.44 -0.37 2.66
N GLU A 108 -14.52 0.36 2.03
CA GLU A 108 -13.09 0.04 2.07
C GLU A 108 -12.46 0.31 3.45
N VAL A 109 -12.76 1.44 4.09
CA VAL A 109 -12.21 1.77 5.41
C VAL A 109 -12.79 0.85 6.50
N ALA A 110 -14.02 0.36 6.33
CA ALA A 110 -14.65 -0.60 7.25
C ALA A 110 -14.08 -2.03 7.19
N ARG A 111 -13.16 -2.32 6.27
CA ARG A 111 -12.58 -3.66 6.14
C ARG A 111 -11.62 -3.97 7.30
N GLU A 112 -11.66 -5.20 7.79
CA GLU A 112 -10.72 -5.68 8.81
C GLU A 112 -9.25 -5.59 8.34
N ASP A 113 -9.00 -5.86 7.07
CA ASP A 113 -7.67 -5.81 6.46
C ASP A 113 -7.30 -4.42 5.88
N PHE A 114 -8.06 -3.37 6.17
CA PHE A 114 -7.88 -2.05 5.55
C PHE A 114 -6.48 -1.46 5.79
N GLN A 115 -5.93 -1.63 6.99
CA GLN A 115 -4.63 -1.05 7.33
C GLN A 115 -3.48 -1.64 6.52
N ASP A 116 -3.50 -2.96 6.32
CA ASP A 116 -2.51 -3.64 5.48
C ASP A 116 -2.63 -3.17 4.03
N ARG A 117 -3.84 -3.13 3.48
CA ARG A 117 -4.12 -2.64 2.13
C ARG A 117 -3.67 -1.20 1.94
N TYR A 118 -3.99 -0.33 2.88
CA TYR A 118 -3.62 1.07 2.85
C TYR A 118 -2.09 1.24 2.88
N ASN A 119 -1.39 0.50 3.74
CA ASN A 119 0.07 0.51 3.77
C ASN A 119 0.67 0.05 2.43
N GLN A 120 0.13 -1.00 1.81
CA GLN A 120 0.59 -1.47 0.50
C GLN A 120 0.30 -0.46 -0.62
N LEU A 121 -0.85 0.23 -0.58
CA LEU A 121 -1.15 1.35 -1.48
C LEU A 121 -0.12 2.48 -1.33
N LEU A 122 0.22 2.88 -0.11
CA LEU A 122 1.22 3.93 0.14
C LEU A 122 2.61 3.51 -0.34
N ILE A 123 3.00 2.25 -0.10
CA ILE A 123 4.27 1.69 -0.60
C ILE A 123 4.30 1.71 -2.13
N GLU A 124 3.23 1.26 -2.80
CA GLU A 124 3.14 1.30 -4.26
C GLU A 124 3.29 2.73 -4.79
N LYS A 125 2.56 3.70 -4.23
CA LYS A 125 2.62 5.10 -4.65
C LYS A 125 4.01 5.71 -4.41
N PHE A 126 4.61 5.40 -3.27
CA PHE A 126 6.00 5.78 -2.99
C PHE A 126 6.97 5.21 -4.02
N LEU A 127 6.89 3.91 -4.32
CA LEU A 127 7.76 3.25 -5.30
C LEU A 127 7.56 3.79 -6.72
N ILE A 128 6.33 4.10 -7.12
CA ILE A 128 6.04 4.75 -8.40
C ILE A 128 6.79 6.10 -8.50
N ILE A 129 6.82 6.88 -7.41
CA ILE A 129 7.49 8.19 -7.38
C ILE A 129 9.03 8.04 -7.41
N ILE A 130 9.60 7.09 -6.66
CA ILE A 130 11.06 7.03 -6.45
C ILE A 130 11.81 6.04 -7.37
N ASP A 131 11.13 5.12 -8.04
CA ASP A 131 11.73 4.08 -8.92
C ASP A 131 11.22 4.16 -10.37
N ASP A 132 11.17 5.37 -10.94
CA ASP A 132 10.80 5.59 -12.36
C ASP A 132 9.50 4.85 -12.72
N GLY A 133 8.44 5.10 -11.95
CA GLY A 133 7.15 4.45 -12.11
C GLY A 133 7.05 3.02 -11.57
N TRP A 134 8.13 2.42 -11.06
CA TRP A 134 8.19 1.05 -10.52
C TRP A 134 7.44 0.03 -11.40
N ILE A 135 6.37 -0.61 -10.90
CA ILE A 135 5.55 -1.58 -11.63
C ILE A 135 4.74 -0.95 -12.77
N MET A 136 4.57 0.37 -12.73
CA MET A 136 3.94 1.20 -13.75
C MET A 136 4.95 1.85 -14.71
N ARG A 137 6.25 1.52 -14.64
CA ARG A 137 7.34 2.17 -15.40
C ARG A 137 7.05 2.36 -16.88
N LYS A 138 6.50 1.35 -17.54
CA LYS A 138 6.07 1.47 -18.94
C LYS A 138 4.57 1.76 -19.07
N ALA A 139 3.76 1.31 -18.12
CA ALA A 139 2.31 1.53 -18.10
C ALA A 139 1.89 2.99 -17.87
N GLN A 140 2.76 3.87 -17.36
CA GLN A 140 2.49 5.30 -17.27
C GLN A 140 2.16 5.94 -18.63
N PHE A 141 2.61 5.31 -19.73
CA PHE A 141 2.28 5.72 -21.10
C PHE A 141 1.04 5.00 -21.67
N TYR A 142 0.46 4.04 -20.95
CA TYR A 142 -0.74 3.34 -21.34
C TYR A 142 -1.99 4.17 -21.02
N ARG A 143 -2.26 5.15 -21.88
CA ARG A 143 -3.37 6.10 -21.73
C ARG A 143 -4.71 5.39 -21.55
N GLY A 144 -5.48 5.84 -20.56
CA GLY A 144 -6.78 5.27 -20.22
C GLY A 144 -6.75 4.21 -19.12
N ALA A 145 -5.56 3.70 -18.75
CA ALA A 145 -5.43 2.78 -17.62
C ALA A 145 -5.63 3.47 -16.27
N PHE A 146 -5.27 4.75 -16.17
CA PHE A 146 -5.54 5.64 -15.04
C PHE A 146 -6.19 6.92 -15.56
N GLN A 147 -7.19 7.41 -14.85
CA GLN A 147 -7.79 8.73 -15.06
C GLN A 147 -7.49 9.57 -13.83
N GLU A 148 -6.68 10.62 -13.98
CA GLU A 148 -6.18 11.42 -12.86
C GLU A 148 -7.33 12.00 -12.01
N GLU A 149 -8.40 12.44 -12.66
CA GLU A 149 -9.54 13.03 -11.95
C GLU A 149 -10.31 12.01 -11.11
N ASP A 150 -10.56 10.81 -11.65
CA ASP A 150 -11.25 9.74 -10.92
C ASP A 150 -10.37 9.22 -9.75
N GLU A 151 -9.06 9.10 -9.97
CA GLU A 151 -8.10 8.72 -8.92
C GLU A 151 -8.06 9.78 -7.81
N ARG A 152 -8.00 11.07 -8.15
CA ARG A 152 -7.98 12.19 -7.21
C ARG A 152 -9.30 12.31 -6.45
N GLU A 153 -10.43 12.08 -7.11
CA GLU A 153 -11.73 12.02 -6.45
C GLU A 153 -11.79 10.86 -5.45
N GLY A 154 -11.35 9.66 -5.86
CA GLY A 154 -11.26 8.50 -5.01
C GLY A 154 -10.36 8.71 -3.79
N ALA A 155 -9.18 9.29 -3.99
CA ALA A 155 -8.25 9.66 -2.92
C ALA A 155 -8.91 10.61 -1.92
N ARG A 156 -9.59 11.67 -2.40
CA ARG A 156 -10.30 12.60 -1.53
C ARG A 156 -11.39 11.90 -0.72
N LYS A 157 -12.21 11.04 -1.34
CA LYS A 157 -13.25 10.28 -0.66
C LYS A 157 -12.67 9.38 0.43
N LEU A 158 -11.63 8.60 0.09
CA LEU A 158 -10.95 7.70 1.02
C LEU A 158 -10.35 8.47 2.21
N LEU A 159 -9.55 9.50 1.96
CA LEU A 159 -8.88 10.27 3.01
C LEU A 159 -9.87 11.04 3.90
N THR A 160 -11.00 11.49 3.34
CA THR A 160 -12.07 12.15 4.12
C THR A 160 -12.77 11.15 5.04
N GLU A 161 -13.10 9.96 4.54
CA GLU A 161 -13.69 8.90 5.36
C GLU A 161 -12.75 8.47 6.49
N MET A 162 -11.46 8.32 6.20
CA MET A 162 -10.45 8.05 7.21
C MET A 162 -10.40 9.18 8.26
N ALA A 163 -10.34 10.44 7.84
CA ALA A 163 -10.26 11.59 8.75
C ALA A 163 -11.50 11.75 9.65
N ALA A 164 -12.64 11.15 9.29
CA ALA A 164 -13.85 11.15 10.13
C ALA A 164 -13.75 10.18 11.34
N GLN A 165 -12.73 9.32 11.38
CA GLN A 165 -12.58 8.28 12.40
C GLN A 165 -11.49 8.63 13.41
N ALA A 166 -11.81 8.48 14.70
CA ALA A 166 -10.93 8.88 15.81
C ALA A 166 -9.55 8.21 15.76
N GLU A 167 -9.46 6.96 15.31
CA GLU A 167 -8.17 6.27 15.20
C GLU A 167 -7.21 6.90 14.18
N TRP A 168 -7.74 7.48 13.10
CA TRP A 168 -6.96 8.05 12.00
C TRP A 168 -6.49 9.47 12.25
N ILE A 169 -7.22 10.22 13.07
CA ILE A 169 -6.77 11.54 13.57
C ILE A 169 -5.98 11.45 14.88
N GLY A 170 -5.96 10.28 15.52
CA GLY A 170 -5.18 9.97 16.72
C GLY A 170 -3.94 9.12 16.40
N LEU A 171 -3.97 7.86 16.82
CA LEU A 171 -2.83 6.92 16.73
C LEU A 171 -2.25 6.81 15.31
N ARG A 172 -3.10 6.84 14.27
CA ARG A 172 -2.70 6.61 12.88
C ARG A 172 -2.52 7.89 12.07
N TYR A 173 -2.50 9.05 12.72
CA TYR A 173 -2.31 10.33 12.05
C TYR A 173 -1.10 10.38 11.10
N PRO A 174 0.07 9.78 11.42
CA PRO A 174 1.20 9.75 10.48
C PRO A 174 0.86 9.07 9.15
N ALA A 175 0.13 7.95 9.18
CA ALA A 175 -0.27 7.21 7.98
C ALA A 175 -1.25 8.04 7.14
N LEU A 176 -2.26 8.65 7.78
CA LEU A 176 -3.19 9.56 7.12
C LEU A 176 -2.45 10.73 6.45
N ARG A 177 -1.48 11.34 7.14
CA ARG A 177 -0.69 12.45 6.62
C ARG A 177 0.18 12.04 5.44
N ILE A 178 0.71 10.82 5.44
CA ILE A 178 1.45 10.26 4.31
C ILE A 178 0.51 10.08 3.11
N GLY A 179 -0.70 9.56 3.31
CA GLY A 179 -1.70 9.46 2.25
C GLY A 179 -2.02 10.79 1.59
N VAL A 180 -2.23 11.85 2.38
CA VAL A 180 -2.45 13.21 1.86
C VAL A 180 -1.29 13.70 0.97
N ARG A 181 -0.07 13.19 1.16
CA ARG A 181 1.09 13.57 0.36
C ARG A 181 1.28 12.70 -0.89
N LEU A 182 0.85 11.44 -0.85
CA LEU A 182 1.15 10.45 -1.88
C LEU A 182 -0.04 10.15 -2.82
N LEU A 183 -1.26 10.46 -2.42
CA LEU A 183 -2.51 10.18 -3.15
C LEU A 183 -3.09 11.46 -3.74
#